data_AF-A0A349B2F0-F1
#
_entry.id   AF-A0A349B2F0-F1
#
_cell.length_a   1.000
_cell.length_b   1.000
_cell.length_c   1.000
_cell.angle_alpha   90.00
_cell.angle_beta   90.00
_cell.angle_gamma   90.00
#
_symmetry.space_group_name_H-M   'P 1'
#
loop_
_entity.id
_entity.type
_entity.pdbx_description
1 polymer ?
#
loop_
_entity_poly.entity_id
_entity_poly.type
_entity_poly.pdbx_seq_one_letter_code
_entity_poly.pdbx_strand_id
1 'polypeptide(L)'
;MPLRRPRALGLLVAACIGLAGCNDDGRTLEPTSATMPATEVPATAPAEDGLGLRVTSPDVVEAAVLDPAFTCDGVGRAPLLVFSGIPPAAAELAVA
;
A
#
# COMPACT_ATOMS: atom_id res chain seq x y z
N MET A 1 39.88 31.32 31.80
CA MET A 1 40.28 29.94 31.45
C MET A 1 39.08 29.22 30.84
N PRO A 2 39.30 28.37 29.82
CA PRO A 2 38.36 28.09 28.74
C PRO A 2 37.35 26.95 29.00
N LEU A 3 36.33 26.95 28.12
CA LEU A 3 35.29 25.97 27.77
C LEU A 3 35.37 24.54 28.37
N ARG A 4 34.18 24.04 28.76
CA ARG A 4 33.62 22.67 28.53
C ARG A 4 32.25 22.64 29.24
N ARG A 5 31.09 22.38 28.63
CA ARG A 5 30.71 21.17 27.87
C ARG A 5 29.43 21.44 27.04
N PRO A 6 29.46 21.41 25.70
CA PRO A 6 28.25 21.34 24.89
C PRO A 6 28.01 19.86 24.54
N ARG A 7 27.45 19.08 25.47
CA ARG A 7 27.08 17.68 25.21
C ARG A 7 25.60 17.37 25.36
N ALA A 8 24.82 18.27 25.97
CA ALA A 8 23.39 18.08 26.12
C ALA A 8 22.59 18.50 24.88
N LEU A 9 23.11 19.42 24.05
CA LEU A 9 22.36 19.94 22.91
C LEU A 9 22.34 19.00 21.69
N GLY A 10 23.25 18.01 21.63
CA GLY A 10 23.36 17.10 20.48
C GLY A 10 22.29 16.00 20.46
N LEU A 11 21.67 15.68 21.60
CA LEU A 11 20.71 14.57 21.71
C LEU A 11 19.28 14.96 21.29
N LEU A 12 18.94 16.24 21.32
CA LEU A 12 17.57 16.71 21.04
C LEU A 12 17.28 16.87 19.53
N VAL A 13 18.31 17.06 18.71
CA VAL A 13 18.16 17.22 17.24
C VAL A 13 17.97 15.86 16.54
N ALA A 14 18.49 14.77 17.09
CA ALA A 14 18.39 13.44 16.47
C ALA A 14 16.99 12.81 16.57
N ALA A 15 16.16 13.24 17.52
CA ALA A 15 14.82 12.68 17.71
C ALA A 15 13.76 13.25 16.74
N CYS A 16 14.03 14.37 16.06
CA CYS A 16 13.05 15.01 15.18
C CYS A 16 13.08 14.51 13.73
N ILE A 17 14.04 13.67 13.34
CA ILE A 17 14.23 13.24 11.94
C ILE A 17 13.48 11.92 11.63
N GLY A 18 13.05 11.15 12.64
CA GLY A 18 12.41 9.84 12.45
C GLY A 18 10.94 9.88 11.96
N LEU A 19 10.35 11.06 11.77
CA LEU A 19 8.95 11.22 11.35
C LEU A 19 8.80 11.77 9.92
N ALA A 20 9.91 11.92 9.18
CA ALA A 20 9.89 12.38 7.80
C ALA A 20 9.74 11.18 6.85
N GLY A 21 8.48 10.78 6.62
CA GLY A 21 7.99 10.24 5.36
C GLY A 21 8.46 8.83 4.98
N CYS A 22 7.50 8.00 4.56
CA CYS A 22 7.73 7.17 3.40
C CYS A 22 8.31 8.09 2.30
N ASN A 23 9.62 8.06 2.14
CA ASN A 23 10.35 8.76 1.11
C ASN A 23 9.99 8.07 -0.19
N ASP A 24 8.91 8.53 -0.82
CA ASP A 24 8.62 8.20 -2.21
C ASP A 24 9.74 8.84 -3.04
N ASP A 25 10.77 8.05 -3.36
CA ASP A 25 11.97 8.50 -4.06
C ASP A 25 11.70 8.84 -5.55
N GLY A 26 10.45 8.87 -6.01
CA GLY A 26 10.08 9.15 -7.40
C GLY A 26 10.72 8.18 -8.41
N ARG A 27 11.28 7.06 -7.93
CA ARG A 27 11.83 6.02 -8.79
C ARG A 27 10.66 5.18 -9.26
N THR A 28 10.31 5.40 -10.52
CA THR A 28 9.43 4.55 -11.31
C THR A 28 9.76 3.08 -11.02
N LEU A 29 8.78 2.33 -10.51
CA LEU A 29 8.88 0.88 -10.35
C LEU A 29 9.28 0.29 -11.72
N GLU A 30 10.29 -0.58 -11.75
CA GLU A 30 10.62 -1.27 -13.00
C GLU A 30 9.41 -2.09 -13.47
N PRO A 31 9.11 -2.10 -14.78
CA PRO A 31 7.99 -2.84 -15.32
C PRO A 31 8.16 -4.33 -14.97
N THR A 32 7.17 -4.89 -14.28
CA THR A 32 7.18 -6.30 -13.90
C THR A 32 7.17 -7.20 -15.14
N SER A 33 7.99 -8.25 -15.13
CA SER A 33 7.95 -9.32 -16.13
C SER A 33 6.95 -10.43 -15.75
N ALA A 34 6.18 -10.26 -14.68
CA ALA A 34 5.23 -11.26 -14.22
C ALA A 34 4.07 -11.39 -15.21
N THR A 35 4.00 -12.54 -15.88
CA THR A 35 2.83 -12.93 -16.68
C THR A 35 1.65 -13.13 -15.74
N MET A 36 0.62 -12.30 -15.87
CA MET A 36 -0.64 -12.52 -15.16
C MET A 36 -1.27 -13.84 -15.63
N PRO A 37 -1.75 -14.71 -14.71
CA PRO A 37 -2.46 -15.92 -15.10
C PRO A 37 -3.73 -15.57 -15.89
N ALA A 38 -4.09 -16.43 -16.84
CA ALA A 38 -5.31 -16.26 -17.64
C ALA A 38 -6.53 -16.17 -16.72
N THR A 39 -7.29 -15.08 -16.83
CA THR A 39 -8.54 -14.90 -16.10
C THR A 39 -9.65 -15.63 -16.83
N GLU A 40 -10.16 -16.72 -16.27
CA GLU A 40 -11.44 -17.30 -16.70
C GLU A 40 -12.56 -16.36 -16.28
N VAL A 41 -13.35 -15.87 -17.24
CA VAL A 41 -14.52 -15.04 -16.99
C VAL A 41 -15.74 -15.96 -16.79
N PRO A 42 -16.31 -16.09 -15.58
CA PRO A 42 -17.54 -16.85 -15.39
C PRO A 42 -18.72 -16.12 -16.06
N ALA A 43 -19.67 -16.89 -16.59
CA ALA A 43 -20.85 -16.35 -17.26
C ALA A 43 -21.65 -15.40 -16.34
N THR A 44 -21.93 -14.20 -16.86
CA THR A 44 -22.57 -13.08 -16.18
C THR A 44 -23.99 -13.42 -15.70
N ALA A 45 -24.21 -13.42 -14.38
CA ALA A 45 -25.55 -13.32 -13.79
C ALA A 45 -26.04 -11.86 -13.83
N PRO A 46 -27.37 -11.59 -13.85
CA PRO A 46 -27.91 -10.24 -13.94
C PRO A 46 -27.43 -9.39 -12.75
N ALA A 47 -27.15 -8.10 -13.02
CA ALA A 47 -26.74 -7.14 -12.02
C ALA A 47 -27.88 -6.90 -11.02
N GLU A 48 -27.75 -7.47 -9.83
CA GLU A 48 -28.55 -7.07 -8.67
C GLU A 48 -28.09 -5.67 -8.21
N ASP A 49 -29.05 -4.79 -7.95
CA ASP A 49 -28.88 -3.39 -7.58
C ASP A 49 -27.94 -3.20 -6.38
N GLY A 50 -26.68 -2.89 -6.70
CA GLY A 50 -25.61 -2.56 -5.76
C GLY A 50 -24.48 -1.85 -6.50
N LEU A 51 -24.82 -0.80 -7.24
CA LEU A 51 -23.98 -0.15 -8.26
C LEU A 51 -22.74 0.53 -7.64
N GLY A 52 -21.62 -0.18 -7.60
CA GLY A 52 -20.31 0.40 -7.31
C GLY A 52 -19.18 -0.61 -7.35
N LEU A 53 -18.02 -0.19 -7.84
CA LEU A 53 -16.77 -0.93 -7.72
C LEU A 53 -16.50 -1.19 -6.23
N ARG A 54 -16.31 -2.45 -5.85
CA ARG A 54 -15.94 -2.85 -4.49
C ARG A 54 -14.58 -3.51 -4.50
N VAL A 55 -13.79 -3.20 -3.46
CA VAL A 55 -12.50 -3.82 -3.19
C VAL A 55 -12.59 -4.53 -1.85
N THR A 56 -12.20 -5.80 -1.82
CA THR A 56 -12.16 -6.62 -0.60
C THR A 56 -10.80 -7.31 -0.50
N SER A 57 -10.42 -7.71 0.70
CA SER A 57 -9.18 -8.44 0.95
C SER A 57 -9.39 -9.48 2.04
N PRO A 58 -8.92 -10.73 1.86
CA PRO A 58 -8.83 -11.67 2.98
C PRO A 58 -7.65 -11.36 3.91
N ASP A 59 -6.67 -10.61 3.41
CA ASP A 59 -5.43 -10.25 4.11
C ASP A 59 -5.59 -8.96 4.93
N VAL A 60 -6.56 -8.10 4.58
CA VAL A 60 -6.77 -6.79 5.19
C VAL A 60 -8.21 -6.64 5.65
N VAL A 61 -8.38 -6.33 6.94
CA VAL A 61 -9.68 -5.97 7.52
C VAL A 61 -9.80 -4.45 7.56
N GLU A 62 -10.93 -3.94 7.06
CA GLU A 62 -11.19 -2.50 7.01
C GLU A 62 -11.14 -1.89 8.42
N ALA A 63 -10.45 -0.74 8.53
CA ALA A 63 -10.20 -0.01 9.77
C ALA A 63 -9.42 -0.77 10.87
N ALA A 64 -8.88 -1.96 10.59
CA ALA A 64 -7.96 -2.64 11.48
C ALA A 64 -6.51 -2.18 11.27
N VAL A 65 -5.66 -2.44 12.28
CA VAL A 65 -4.21 -2.30 12.13
C VAL A 65 -3.70 -3.34 11.12
N LEU A 66 -2.87 -2.92 10.17
CA LEU A 66 -2.27 -3.82 9.18
C LEU A 66 -1.28 -4.78 9.84
N ASP A 67 -1.30 -6.04 9.39
CA ASP A 67 -0.24 -6.99 9.74
C ASP A 67 1.11 -6.44 9.24
N PRO A 68 2.16 -6.40 10.08
CA PRO A 68 3.49 -5.94 9.67
C PRO A 68 4.01 -6.58 8.39
N ALA A 69 3.61 -7.82 8.07
CA ALA A 69 3.96 -8.50 6.82
C ALA A 69 3.59 -7.70 5.56
N PHE A 70 2.55 -6.86 5.62
CA PHE A 70 2.10 -5.99 4.52
C PHE A 70 2.63 -4.55 4.62
N THR A 71 3.51 -4.28 5.59
CA THR A 71 4.11 -2.97 5.82
C THR A 71 5.62 -2.99 5.51
N CYS A 72 6.23 -1.81 5.47
CA CYS A 72 7.68 -1.67 5.33
C CYS A 72 8.47 -2.15 6.56
N ASP A 73 7.82 -2.27 7.73
CA ASP A 73 8.47 -2.74 8.96
C ASP A 73 8.63 -4.27 8.99
N GLY A 74 7.90 -4.99 8.14
CA GLY A 74 7.98 -6.43 7.98
C GLY A 74 8.60 -6.84 6.65
N VAL A 75 8.03 -7.89 6.04
CA VAL A 75 8.56 -8.46 4.78
C VAL A 75 8.10 -7.71 3.52
N GLY A 76 7.21 -6.71 3.66
CA GLY A 76 6.74 -5.89 2.54
C GLY A 76 5.98 -6.67 1.46
N ARG A 77 5.24 -7.72 1.83
CA ARG A 77 4.41 -8.48 0.88
C ARG A 77 3.20 -7.65 0.48
N ALA A 78 2.79 -7.70 -0.80
CA ALA A 78 1.51 -7.15 -1.19
C ALA A 78 0.34 -8.00 -0.62
N PRO A 79 -0.72 -7.38 -0.07
CA PRO A 79 -1.93 -8.10 0.31
C PRO A 79 -2.73 -8.50 -0.94
N LEU A 80 -3.50 -9.59 -0.84
CA LEU A 80 -4.42 -9.97 -1.89
C LEU A 80 -5.62 -9.00 -1.94
N LEU A 81 -5.88 -8.41 -3.11
CA LEU A 81 -7.05 -7.57 -3.36
C LEU A 81 -7.99 -8.26 -4.35
N VAL A 82 -9.29 -8.23 -4.06
CA VAL A 82 -10.36 -8.80 -4.89
C VAL A 82 -11.32 -7.68 -5.25
N PHE A 83 -11.48 -7.46 -6.56
CA PHE A 83 -12.36 -6.45 -7.13
C PHE A 83 -13.67 -7.09 -7.59
N SER A 84 -14.79 -6.44 -7.31
CA SER A 84 -16.11 -6.86 -7.77
C SER A 84 -16.95 -5.66 -8.20
N GLY A 85 -17.98 -5.90 -9.02
CA GLY A 85 -18.83 -4.82 -9.53
C GLY A 85 -18.11 -3.87 -10.50
N ILE A 86 -17.09 -4.35 -11.23
CA ILE A 86 -16.36 -3.56 -12.23
C ILE A 86 -17.34 -3.17 -13.36
N PRO A 87 -17.54 -1.87 -13.64
CA PRO A 87 -18.40 -1.46 -14.75
C PRO A 87 -17.90 -2.05 -16.08
N PRO A 88 -18.78 -2.50 -16.98
CA PRO A 88 -18.37 -3.13 -18.24
C PRO A 88 -17.62 -2.16 -19.17
N ALA A 89 -17.76 -0.85 -18.96
CA ALA A 89 -17.05 0.18 -19.70
C ALA A 89 -15.67 0.53 -19.11
N ALA A 90 -15.28 -0.07 -17.97
CA ALA A 90 -13.98 0.18 -17.37
C ALA A 90 -12.87 -0.44 -18.26
N ALA A 91 -12.01 0.41 -18.81
CA ALA A 91 -10.88 -0.03 -19.62
C ALA A 91 -9.71 -0.53 -18.75
N GLU A 92 -9.52 0.06 -17.57
CA GLU A 92 -8.39 -0.19 -16.68
C GLU A 92 -8.79 -0.05 -15.21
N LEU A 93 -8.04 -0.72 -14.33
CA LEU A 93 -8.09 -0.58 -12.88
C LEU A 93 -6.68 -0.26 -12.39
N ALA A 94 -6.57 0.72 -11.49
CA ALA A 94 -5.30 1.12 -10.89
C ALA A 94 -5.37 0.95 -9.36
N VAL A 95 -4.26 0.51 -8.79
CA VAL A 95 -4.02 0.45 -7.33
C VAL A 95 -2.80 1.33 -7.06
N ALA A 96 -2.95 2.29 -6.15
CA ALA A 96 -1.91 3.24 -5.75
C ALA A 96 -1.26 2.79 -4.44
#